data_AF-A0A6N7FIZ0-F1
#
_entry.id   AF-A0A6N7FIZ0-F1
#
_cell.length_a   1.000
_cell.length_b   1.000
_cell.length_c   1.000
_cell.angle_alpha   90.00
_cell.angle_beta   90.00
_cell.angle_gamma   90.00
#
_symmetry.space_group_name_H-M   'P 1'
#
loop_
_entity.id
_entity.type
_entity.pdbx_description
1 polymer ?
#
loop_
_entity_poly.entity_id
_entity_poly.type
_entity_poly.pdbx_seq_one_letter_code
_entity_poly.pdbx_strand_id
1 'polypeptide(L)' 'MFGALGSLGGSELIIILLVVLLLFGGTQLPKLARSIGEAQREFRKGGDDESEKKPTA' A
#
# COMPACT_ATOMS: atom_id res chain seq x y z
N MET A 1 -15.96 -4.71 29.80
CA MET A 1 -14.58 -5.17 29.51
C MET A 1 -14.65 -6.58 28.93
N PHE A 2 -15.21 -6.75 27.72
CA PHE A 2 -15.44 -8.07 27.10
C PHE A 2 -15.67 -7.95 25.58
N GLY A 3 -14.70 -7.36 24.86
CA GLY A 3 -14.69 -7.33 23.38
C GLY A 3 -13.43 -7.96 22.76
N ALA A 4 -12.45 -8.32 23.58
CA ALA A 4 -11.06 -8.52 23.17
C ALA A 4 -10.72 -9.89 22.53
N LEU A 5 -11.69 -10.76 22.21
CA LEU A 5 -11.36 -12.16 21.87
C LEU A 5 -12.03 -12.78 20.62
N GLY A 6 -12.85 -12.07 19.86
CA GLY A 6 -13.63 -12.74 18.79
C GLY A 6 -13.71 -12.05 17.43
N SER A 7 -13.36 -10.79 17.33
CA SER A 7 -13.56 -10.01 16.12
C SER A 7 -12.53 -8.91 16.15
N LEU A 8 -11.63 -8.89 15.17
CA LEU A 8 -10.95 -7.66 14.78
C LEU A 8 -12.03 -6.70 14.27
N GLY A 9 -12.76 -6.11 15.21
CA GLY A 9 -13.81 -5.16 14.92
C GLY A 9 -13.20 -3.89 14.33
N GLY A 10 -14.01 -3.11 13.63
CA GLY A 10 -13.56 -1.81 13.08
C GLY A 10 -12.87 -0.91 14.13
N SER A 11 -13.21 -1.08 15.40
CA SER A 11 -12.60 -0.40 16.54
C SER A 11 -11.11 -0.72 16.73
N GLU A 12 -10.68 -2.00 16.73
CA GLU A 12 -9.26 -2.37 16.81
C GLU A 12 -8.47 -1.79 15.64
N LEU A 13 -9.02 -1.87 14.42
CA LEU A 13 -8.36 -1.32 13.23
C LEU A 13 -8.17 0.20 13.32
N ILE A 14 -9.15 0.93 13.86
CA ILE A 14 -9.03 2.38 14.09
C ILE A 14 -7.92 2.67 15.10
N ILE A 15 -7.82 1.90 16.18
CA ILE A 15 -6.77 2.09 17.20
C ILE A 15 -5.39 1.83 16.59
N ILE A 16 -5.21 0.74 15.85
CA ILE A 16 -3.96 0.41 15.15
C ILE A 16 -3.60 1.52 14.16
N LEU A 17 -4.58 1.97 13.35
CA LEU A 17 -4.38 3.07 12.41
C LEU A 17 -3.94 4.35 13.13
N LEU A 18 -4.53 4.67 14.29
CA LEU A 18 -4.16 5.83 15.09
C LEU A 18 -2.71 5.73 15.60
N VAL A 19 -2.30 4.57 16.11
CA VAL A 19 -0.93 4.34 16.56
C VAL A 19 0.06 4.50 15.41
N VAL A 20 -0.21 3.90 14.25
CA VAL A 20 0.62 4.06 13.05
C VAL A 20 0.67 5.53 12.63
N LEU A 21 -0.45 6.24 12.67
CA LEU A 21 -0.51 7.67 12.33
C LEU A 21 0.30 8.55 13.29
N LEU A 22 0.34 8.21 14.57
CA LEU A 22 1.14 8.93 15.57
C LEU A 22 2.64 8.67 15.41
N LEU A 23 3.04 7.43 15.10
CA LEU A 23 4.44 7.06 14.92
C LEU A 23 5.03 7.61 13.62
N PHE A 24 4.28 7.49 12.52
CA PHE A 24 4.75 7.87 11.19
C PHE A 24 4.30 9.27 10.76
N GLY A 25 3.26 9.83 11.38
CA GLY A 25 2.62 11.08 10.97
C GLY A 25 1.65 10.88 9.80
N GLY A 26 0.58 11.70 9.77
CA GLY A 26 -0.45 11.62 8.72
C GLY A 26 0.05 11.89 7.29
N THR A 27 1.21 12.53 7.14
CA THR A 27 1.80 12.84 5.84
C THR A 27 2.66 11.71 5.26
N GLN A 28 3.15 10.76 6.07
CA GLN A 28 4.05 9.71 5.58
C GLN A 28 3.31 8.57 4.90
N LEU A 29 2.13 8.17 5.42
CA LEU A 29 1.28 7.16 4.79
C LEU A 29 0.94 7.50 3.31
N PRO A 30 0.48 8.72 2.96
CA PRO A 30 0.23 9.11 1.57
C PRO A 30 1.50 9.15 0.71
N LYS A 31 2.63 9.60 1.27
CA LYS A 31 3.90 9.68 0.53
C LYS A 31 4.41 8.29 0.17
N LEU A 32 4.37 7.35 1.11
CA LEU A 32 4.72 5.94 0.87
C LEU A 32 3.78 5.29 -0.16
N ALA A 33 2.48 5.55 -0.06
CA ALA A 33 1.52 5.06 -1.04
C ALA A 33 1.80 5.60 -2.46
N ARG A 34 2.15 6.89 -2.58
CA ARG A 34 2.55 7.49 -3.86
C ARG A 34 3.83 6.87 -4.41
N SER A 35 4.89 6.75 -3.60
CA SER A 35 6.16 6.17 -4.07
C SER A 35 6.02 4.70 -4.46
N ILE A 36 5.21 3.93 -3.73
CA ILE A 36 4.90 2.53 -4.09
C ILE A 36 4.07 2.48 -5.37
N GLY A 37 3.11 3.39 -5.55
CA GLY A 37 2.28 3.48 -6.76
C GLY A 37 3.09 3.85 -8.00
N GLU A 38 4.01 4.79 -7.87
CA GLU A 38 4.95 5.17 -8.93
C GLU A 38 5.88 4.00 -9.28
N ALA A 39 6.47 3.35 -8.27
CA ALA A 39 7.30 2.16 -8.48
C ALA A 39 6.52 1.05 -9.20
N GLN A 40 5.31 0.71 -8.73
CA GLN A 40 4.47 -0.30 -9.40
C GLN A 40 4.10 0.08 -10.83
N ARG A 41 3.88 1.36 -11.12
CA ARG A 41 3.58 1.85 -12.48
C ARG A 41 4.77 1.66 -13.41
N GLU A 42 5.98 2.00 -12.95
CA GLU A 42 7.20 1.80 -13.72
C GLU A 42 7.54 0.30 -13.88
N PHE A 43 7.32 -0.53 -12.86
CA PHE A 43 7.48 -1.99 -12.97
C PHE A 43 6.55 -2.59 -14.03
N ARG A 44 5.28 -2.14 -14.11
CA ARG A 44 4.34 -2.61 -15.13
C ARG A 44 4.73 -2.17 -16.54
N LYS A 45 5.07 -0.90 -16.73
CA LYS A 45 5.52 -0.37 -18.02
C LYS A 45 6.76 -1.11 -18.56
N GLY A 46 7.76 -1.35 -17.70
CA GLY A 46 8.97 -2.05 -18.10
C GLY A 46 8.72 -3.50 -18.53
N GLY A 47 7.77 -4.19 -17.90
CA GLY A 47 7.38 -5.54 -18.29
C GLY A 47 6.52 -5.60 -19.56
N ASP A 48 5.68 -4.59 -19.79
CA ASP A 48 4.85 -4.49 -20.99
C ASP A 48 5.70 -4.12 -22.23
N ASP A 49 6.70 -3.24 -22.09
CA ASP A 49 7.61 -2.84 -23.17
C ASP A 49 8.52 -3.99 -23.66
N GLU A 50 8.82 -4.99 -22.82
CA GLU A 50 9.52 -6.22 -23.24
C GLU A 50 8.62 -7.17 -24.04
N SER A 51 7.30 -7.06 -23.89
CA SER A 51 6.31 -7.93 -24.54
C SER A 51 5.94 -7.47 -25.97
N GLU A 52 6.24 -6.21 -26.32
CA GLU A 52 5.91 -5.61 -27.63
C GLU A 52 7.11 -5.54 -28.60
N LYS A 53 8.32 -5.97 -28.22
CA LYS A 53 9.41 -6.21 -29.18
C LYS A 53 9.40 -7.66 -29.66
N LYS A 54 8.33 -8.07 -30.34
CA LYS A 54 8.47 -9.17 -31.30
C LYS A 54 9.29 -8.64 -32.48
N PRO A 55 10.48 -9.21 -32.76
CA PRO A 55 11.19 -8.87 -33.96
C PRO A 55 10.33 -9.35 -35.13
N THR A 56 9.80 -8.42 -35.90
CA THR A 56 9.53 -8.67 -37.31
C THR A 56 10.88 -9.07 -37.92
N ALA A 57 11.03 -10.36 -38.22
CA ALA A 57 12.06 -10.94 -39.06
C ALA A 57 11.48 -12.18 -39.73
#